data_AF-A0A969BT49-F1
#
_entry.id   AF-A0A969BT49-F1
#
_cell.length_a   1.000
_cell.length_b   1.000
_cell.length_c   1.000
_cell.angle_alpha   90.00
_cell.angle_beta   90.00
_cell.angle_gamma   90.00
#
_symmetry.space_group_name_H-M   'P 1'
#
loop_
_entity.id
_entity.type
_entity.pdbx_description
1 polymer ?
#
loop_
_entity_poly.entity_id
_entity_poly.type
_entity_poly.pdbx_seq_one_letter_code
_entity_poly.pdbx_strand_id
1 'polypeptide(L)'
;MTNPIESEFLFALCNPGSEKALKLEAETMSLGWRLSYQRRGFVTFKADRSFYLESFTKPLAFARRLCLSLGKFHTQDDAVKALRSQSVSSIHHARFHERKMRGVQGNDLPSKPEIGQRIGTIVEISPTEFWVGIHQHAALLSPDPAGDSGVVMAEHSPSRAWLKLEEAVNFFDIQFSKSDIVAELGCAPGGVVLALLDRGVSVIGVDPAKMADVVMKSAIAERENPPRNQPWFSIAESPQHLLASETWAKTSLGSCQT
;
A
#
# COMPACT_ATOMS: atom_id res chain seq x y z
N MET A 1 -17.37 23.97 -17.90
CA MET A 1 -17.91 23.45 -16.63
C MET A 1 -18.41 22.04 -16.91
N THR A 2 -17.77 21.00 -16.37
CA THR A 2 -18.25 19.62 -16.52
C THR A 2 -19.46 19.42 -15.62
N ASN A 3 -20.55 18.84 -16.12
CA ASN A 3 -21.68 18.48 -15.27
C ASN A 3 -21.20 17.59 -14.10
N PRO A 4 -21.74 17.77 -12.88
CA PRO A 4 -21.45 16.89 -11.77
C PRO A 4 -21.93 15.47 -12.12
N ILE A 5 -21.05 14.49 -11.92
CA ILE A 5 -21.39 13.08 -12.08
C ILE A 5 -22.04 12.65 -10.76
N GLU A 6 -23.29 12.19 -10.85
CA GLU A 6 -24.10 11.79 -9.71
C GLU A 6 -24.48 10.31 -9.83
N SER A 7 -24.52 9.59 -8.70
CA SER A 7 -25.01 8.21 -8.65
C SER A 7 -25.57 7.89 -7.28
N GLU A 8 -26.62 7.07 -7.22
CA GLU A 8 -27.10 6.49 -5.96
C GLU A 8 -26.14 5.44 -5.40
N PHE A 9 -25.18 4.96 -6.21
CA PHE A 9 -24.30 3.85 -5.88
C PHE A 9 -22.83 4.23 -5.96
N LEU A 10 -22.06 3.65 -5.07
CA LEU A 10 -20.61 3.59 -5.16
C LEU A 10 -20.15 2.14 -5.09
N PHE A 11 -18.96 1.87 -5.59
CA PHE A 11 -18.27 0.61 -5.30
C PHE A 11 -16.87 0.86 -4.80
N ALA A 12 -16.37 -0.08 -4.00
CA ALA A 12 -15.04 -0.09 -3.47
C ALA A 12 -14.35 -1.41 -3.80
N LEU A 13 -13.06 -1.31 -4.13
CA LEU A 13 -12.16 -2.45 -4.16
C LEU A 13 -11.44 -2.50 -2.82
N CYS A 14 -11.31 -3.69 -2.25
CA CYS A 14 -10.60 -3.89 -0.99
C CYS A 14 -9.73 -5.14 -1.05
N ASN A 15 -8.85 -5.28 -0.06
CA ASN A 15 -8.18 -6.55 0.14
C ASN A 15 -9.20 -7.67 0.38
N PRO A 16 -9.09 -8.82 -0.30
CA PRO A 16 -9.93 -9.97 -0.03
C PRO A 16 -9.86 -10.40 1.45
N GLY A 17 -10.99 -10.38 2.15
CA GLY A 17 -11.08 -10.61 3.60
C GLY A 17 -11.26 -9.33 4.44
N SER A 18 -11.03 -8.15 3.85
CA SER A 18 -11.22 -6.85 4.50
C SER A 18 -12.62 -6.26 4.27
N GLU A 19 -13.54 -6.96 3.61
CA GLU A 19 -14.88 -6.45 3.28
C GLU A 19 -15.66 -6.07 4.54
N LYS A 20 -15.52 -6.87 5.61
CA LYS A 20 -16.15 -6.57 6.91
C LYS A 20 -15.54 -5.31 7.55
N ALA A 21 -14.22 -5.16 7.49
CA ALA A 21 -13.52 -4.01 8.04
C ALA A 21 -13.88 -2.72 7.29
N LEU A 22 -13.97 -2.76 5.95
CA LEU A 22 -14.43 -1.64 5.14
C LEU A 22 -15.85 -1.20 5.49
N LYS A 23 -16.78 -2.14 5.67
CA LYS A 23 -18.16 -1.81 6.07
C LYS A 23 -18.21 -1.19 7.46
N LEU A 24 -17.46 -1.76 8.41
CA LEU A 24 -17.37 -1.22 9.78
C LEU A 24 -16.73 0.17 9.78
N GLU A 25 -15.74 0.42 8.93
CA GLU A 25 -15.13 1.74 8.77
C GLU A 25 -16.15 2.77 8.28
N ALA A 26 -16.91 2.45 7.23
CA ALA A 26 -17.97 3.34 6.72
C ALA A 26 -19.06 3.63 7.75
N GLU A 27 -19.43 2.63 8.55
CA GLU A 27 -20.39 2.77 9.66
C GLU A 27 -19.82 3.65 10.80
N THR A 28 -18.59 3.37 11.24
CA THR A 28 -17.91 4.11 12.31
C THR A 28 -17.73 5.58 11.94
N MET A 29 -17.49 5.85 10.66
CA MET A 29 -17.37 7.22 10.13
C MET A 29 -18.72 7.90 9.89
N SER A 30 -19.84 7.23 10.21
CA SER A 30 -21.21 7.71 10.05
C SER A 30 -21.52 8.19 8.64
N LEU A 31 -21.02 7.47 7.62
CA LEU A 31 -21.17 7.88 6.23
C LEU A 31 -22.59 7.65 5.68
N GLY A 32 -23.43 6.90 6.39
CA GLY A 32 -24.81 6.60 5.96
C GLY A 32 -24.89 5.64 4.77
N TRP A 33 -23.84 4.84 4.56
CA TRP A 33 -23.74 3.92 3.43
C TRP A 33 -24.32 2.56 3.79
N ARG A 34 -25.26 2.07 2.98
CA ARG A 34 -25.89 0.76 3.12
C ARG A 34 -25.30 -0.20 2.11
N LEU A 35 -24.96 -1.41 2.54
CA LEU A 35 -24.50 -2.46 1.64
C LEU A 35 -25.54 -2.75 0.57
N SER A 36 -25.12 -2.79 -0.71
CA SER A 36 -26.00 -3.13 -1.83
C SER A 36 -25.61 -4.46 -2.49
N TYR A 37 -24.32 -4.73 -2.65
CA TYR A 37 -23.80 -5.96 -3.24
C TYR A 37 -22.40 -6.25 -2.72
N GLN A 38 -22.02 -7.52 -2.65
CA GLN A 38 -20.68 -7.93 -2.24
C GLN A 38 -20.22 -9.14 -3.03
N ARG A 39 -18.98 -9.07 -3.51
CA ARG A 39 -18.13 -10.23 -3.76
C ARG A 39 -16.82 -10.07 -3.01
N ARG A 40 -16.00 -11.11 -3.07
CA ARG A 40 -14.65 -11.06 -2.52
C ARG A 40 -13.83 -9.94 -3.18
N GLY A 41 -13.29 -9.03 -2.37
CA GLY A 41 -12.52 -7.87 -2.80
C GLY A 41 -13.31 -6.76 -3.50
N PHE A 42 -14.65 -6.85 -3.56
CA PHE A 42 -15.52 -5.90 -4.25
C PHE A 42 -16.81 -5.68 -3.46
N VAL A 43 -17.06 -4.45 -3.02
CA VAL A 43 -18.23 -4.10 -2.22
C VAL A 43 -18.93 -2.91 -2.86
N THR A 44 -20.24 -2.95 -3.01
CA THR A 44 -21.03 -1.78 -3.43
C THR A 44 -21.88 -1.28 -2.29
N PHE A 45 -22.06 0.04 -2.26
CA PHE A 45 -22.88 0.72 -1.28
C PHE A 45 -23.91 1.60 -1.99
N LYS A 46 -25.05 1.78 -1.33
CA LYS A 46 -26.09 2.74 -1.66
C LYS A 46 -26.19 3.74 -0.51
N ALA A 47 -26.39 5.03 -0.79
CA ALA A 47 -26.75 6.01 0.23
C ALA A 47 -28.20 6.47 0.07
N ASP A 48 -28.73 7.11 1.10
CA ASP A 48 -30.08 7.68 1.10
C ASP A 48 -30.14 9.01 0.32
N ARG A 49 -28.97 9.60 0.03
CA ARG A 49 -28.78 10.72 -0.90
C ARG A 49 -27.77 10.30 -1.94
N SER A 50 -27.88 10.84 -3.15
CA SER A 50 -26.93 10.56 -4.20
C SER A 50 -25.51 10.99 -3.81
N PHE A 51 -24.55 10.21 -4.29
CA PHE A 51 -23.14 10.53 -4.20
C PHE A 51 -22.76 11.49 -5.31
N TYR A 52 -21.88 12.43 -4.97
CA TYR A 52 -21.18 13.29 -5.91
C TYR A 52 -19.69 12.97 -5.82
N LEU A 53 -19.01 12.97 -6.97
CA LEU A 53 -17.59 12.62 -7.04
C LEU A 53 -16.73 13.49 -6.11
N GLU A 54 -17.09 14.77 -5.98
CA GLU A 54 -16.39 15.76 -5.17
C GLU A 54 -16.69 15.62 -3.66
N SER A 55 -17.69 14.81 -3.27
CA SER A 55 -18.07 14.60 -1.86
C SER A 55 -17.23 13.55 -1.13
N PHE A 56 -16.39 12.79 -1.85
CA PHE A 56 -15.50 11.78 -1.25
C PHE A 56 -14.26 12.44 -0.62
N THR A 57 -14.49 13.16 0.48
CA THR A 57 -13.44 13.93 1.18
C THR A 57 -12.67 13.12 2.21
N LYS A 58 -13.21 11.99 2.66
CA LYS A 58 -12.59 11.16 3.70
C LYS A 58 -11.99 9.88 3.09
N PRO A 59 -10.69 9.62 3.31
CA PRO A 59 -10.07 8.37 2.90
C PRO A 59 -10.62 7.20 3.73
N LEU A 60 -10.70 6.04 3.11
CA LEU A 60 -11.07 4.77 3.76
C LEU A 60 -9.86 3.85 3.70
N ALA A 61 -9.29 3.50 4.85
CA ALA A 61 -8.09 2.68 4.96
C ALA A 61 -8.28 1.29 4.36
N PHE A 62 -9.50 0.75 4.39
CA PHE A 62 -9.80 -0.56 3.82
C PHE A 62 -10.24 -0.52 2.36
N ALA A 63 -10.38 0.67 1.75
CA ALA A 63 -10.66 0.82 0.33
C ALA A 63 -9.36 1.07 -0.45
N ARG A 64 -8.97 0.12 -1.29
CA ARG A 64 -7.90 0.31 -2.28
C ARG A 64 -8.34 1.23 -3.42
N ARG A 65 -9.64 1.25 -3.68
CA ARG A 65 -10.30 2.08 -4.67
C ARG A 65 -11.71 2.39 -4.18
N LEU A 66 -12.18 3.59 -4.43
CA LEU A 66 -13.54 4.02 -4.16
C LEU A 66 -14.06 4.79 -5.38
N CYS A 67 -15.07 4.26 -6.06
CA CYS A 67 -15.60 4.82 -7.29
C CYS A 67 -17.08 5.15 -7.16
N LEU A 68 -17.46 6.29 -7.72
CA LEU A 68 -18.84 6.57 -8.08
C LEU A 68 -19.27 5.61 -9.18
N SER A 69 -20.37 4.88 -9.01
CA SER A 69 -20.80 3.84 -9.94
C SER A 69 -21.53 4.43 -11.16
N LEU A 70 -21.10 4.04 -12.37
CA LEU A 70 -21.83 4.21 -13.62
C LEU A 70 -22.68 2.99 -13.98
N GLY A 71 -22.70 1.98 -13.11
CA GLY A 71 -23.50 0.77 -13.27
C GLY A 71 -22.71 -0.44 -13.81
N LYS A 72 -23.48 -1.40 -14.29
CA LYS A 72 -23.03 -2.74 -14.71
C LYS A 72 -23.23 -2.92 -16.21
N PHE A 73 -22.24 -3.48 -16.88
CA PHE A 73 -22.19 -3.72 -18.32
C PHE A 73 -21.90 -5.19 -18.60
N HIS A 74 -22.28 -5.66 -19.79
CA HIS A 74 -22.09 -7.04 -20.23
C HIS A 74 -20.84 -7.25 -21.08
N THR A 75 -20.30 -6.18 -21.67
CA THR A 75 -19.12 -6.22 -22.52
C THR A 75 -18.11 -5.17 -22.06
N GLN A 76 -16.83 -5.45 -22.29
CA GLN A 76 -15.75 -4.49 -22.02
C GLN A 76 -15.85 -3.26 -22.93
N ASP A 77 -16.26 -3.44 -24.19
CA ASP A 77 -16.37 -2.33 -25.15
C ASP A 77 -17.42 -1.30 -24.72
N ASP A 78 -18.58 -1.75 -24.23
CA ASP A 78 -19.62 -0.83 -23.76
C ASP A 78 -19.20 -0.15 -22.45
N ALA A 79 -18.48 -0.87 -21.57
CA ALA A 79 -17.89 -0.29 -20.38
C ALA A 79 -16.86 0.82 -20.71
N VAL A 80 -16.01 0.61 -21.72
CA VAL A 80 -15.04 1.62 -22.18
C VAL A 80 -15.75 2.82 -22.80
N LYS A 81 -16.77 2.60 -23.65
CA LYS A 81 -17.58 3.69 -24.24
C LYS A 81 -18.23 4.55 -23.16
N ALA A 82 -18.75 3.94 -22.10
CA ALA A 82 -19.38 4.64 -20.99
C ALA A 82 -18.41 5.57 -20.23
N LEU A 83 -17.12 5.24 -20.15
CA LEU A 83 -16.11 6.11 -19.53
C LEU A 83 -15.60 7.21 -20.46
N ARG A 84 -15.48 6.93 -21.76
CA ARG A 84 -15.04 7.92 -22.75
C ARG A 84 -15.96 9.14 -22.82
N SER A 85 -17.24 8.99 -22.47
CA SER A 85 -18.18 10.12 -22.38
C SER A 85 -18.04 10.98 -21.12
N GLN A 86 -17.17 10.61 -20.17
CA GLN A 86 -17.08 11.21 -18.82
C GLN A 86 -15.82 12.05 -18.58
N SER A 87 -15.07 12.37 -19.64
CA SER A 87 -13.84 13.20 -19.54
C SER A 87 -12.83 12.69 -18.51
N VAL A 88 -12.59 11.37 -18.47
CA VAL A 88 -11.56 10.76 -17.60
C VAL A 88 -10.18 10.87 -18.24
N SER A 89 -9.15 11.07 -17.41
CA SER A 89 -7.75 11.19 -17.85
C SER A 89 -7.17 9.84 -18.29
N SER A 90 -7.58 8.76 -17.64
CA SER A 90 -7.19 7.38 -17.97
C SER A 90 -8.25 6.38 -17.50
N ILE A 91 -8.12 5.12 -17.92
CA ILE A 91 -8.99 4.02 -17.51
C ILE A 91 -8.16 2.92 -16.86
N HIS A 92 -8.42 2.66 -15.58
CA HIS A 92 -7.85 1.52 -14.87
C HIS A 92 -8.71 0.28 -15.10
N HIS A 93 -8.06 -0.82 -15.48
CA HIS A 93 -8.71 -2.11 -15.58
C HIS A 93 -8.35 -2.98 -14.38
N ALA A 94 -9.37 -3.56 -13.76
CA ALA A 94 -9.25 -4.51 -12.67
C ALA A 94 -9.97 -5.80 -13.07
N ARG A 95 -9.44 -6.94 -12.66
CA ARG A 95 -10.08 -8.25 -12.87
C ARG A 95 -10.05 -9.05 -11.59
N PHE A 96 -11.17 -9.70 -11.28
CA PHE A 96 -11.19 -10.73 -10.26
C PHE A 96 -10.66 -12.05 -10.82
N HIS A 97 -9.47 -12.46 -10.39
CA HIS A 97 -8.80 -13.68 -10.84
C HIS A 97 -8.11 -14.38 -9.67
N GLU A 98 -8.17 -15.71 -9.61
CA GLU A 98 -7.55 -16.53 -8.54
C GLU A 98 -7.87 -16.01 -7.12
N ARG A 99 -9.14 -15.68 -6.88
CA ARG A 99 -9.65 -15.19 -5.59
C ARG A 99 -9.08 -13.83 -5.15
N LYS A 100 -8.47 -13.06 -6.04
CA LYS A 100 -7.94 -11.71 -5.79
C LYS A 100 -8.41 -10.72 -6.85
N MET A 101 -8.49 -9.45 -6.47
CA MET A 101 -8.59 -8.36 -7.42
C MET A 101 -7.18 -8.03 -7.92
N ARG A 102 -6.97 -8.07 -9.23
CA ARG A 102 -5.69 -7.77 -9.88
C ARG A 102 -5.83 -6.58 -10.79
N GLY A 103 -4.77 -5.77 -10.88
CA GLY A 103 -4.65 -4.77 -11.94
C GLY A 103 -4.42 -5.48 -13.27
N VAL A 104 -5.13 -5.07 -14.32
CA VAL A 104 -4.84 -5.49 -15.69
C VAL A 104 -4.18 -4.31 -16.37
N GLN A 105 -2.87 -4.41 -16.59
CA GLN A 105 -2.18 -3.43 -17.41
C GLN A 105 -2.55 -3.68 -18.87
N GLY A 106 -2.93 -2.61 -19.59
CA GLY A 106 -2.98 -2.63 -21.05
C GLY A 106 -1.56 -2.60 -21.63
N ASN A 107 -1.44 -2.53 -22.96
CA ASN A 107 -0.15 -2.40 -23.62
C ASN A 107 0.56 -1.06 -23.32
N ASP A 108 -0.20 -0.05 -22.90
CA ASP A 108 0.33 1.24 -22.45
C ASP A 108 0.41 1.23 -20.92
N LEU A 109 1.59 1.51 -20.36
CA LEU A 109 1.73 1.84 -18.94
C LEU A 109 0.99 3.16 -18.69
N PRO A 110 -0.14 3.18 -17.96
CA PRO A 110 -0.78 4.44 -17.63
C PRO A 110 0.22 5.28 -16.84
N SER A 111 0.35 6.56 -17.19
CA SER A 111 1.08 7.50 -16.33
C SER A 111 0.47 7.46 -14.93
N LYS A 112 1.33 7.53 -13.89
CA LYS A 112 0.90 7.59 -12.49
C LYS A 112 -0.12 8.73 -12.37
N PRO A 113 -1.35 8.47 -11.90
CA PRO A 113 -2.38 9.51 -11.82
C PRO A 113 -1.95 10.60 -10.85
N GLU A 114 -2.19 11.85 -11.22
CA GLU A 114 -1.95 13.01 -10.34
C GLU A 114 -3.15 13.25 -9.43
N ILE A 115 -2.91 13.84 -8.26
CA ILE A 115 -3.99 14.21 -7.33
C ILE A 115 -4.98 15.15 -8.06
N GLY A 116 -6.28 14.85 -7.93
CA GLY A 116 -7.37 15.60 -8.56
C GLY A 116 -7.77 15.09 -9.95
N GLN A 117 -6.97 14.22 -10.58
CA GLN A 117 -7.37 13.63 -11.87
C GLN A 117 -8.57 12.71 -11.72
N ARG A 118 -9.46 12.72 -12.73
CA ARG A 118 -10.60 11.80 -12.81
C ARG A 118 -10.15 10.55 -13.54
N ILE A 119 -10.27 9.42 -12.88
CA ILE A 119 -9.80 8.13 -13.40
C ILE A 119 -10.99 7.19 -13.51
N GLY A 120 -11.22 6.69 -14.71
CA GLY A 120 -12.20 5.64 -14.96
C GLY A 120 -11.71 4.31 -14.41
N THR A 121 -12.61 3.46 -13.94
CA THR A 121 -12.27 2.12 -13.45
C THR A 121 -13.29 1.13 -13.99
N ILE A 122 -12.78 0.09 -14.65
CA ILE A 122 -13.55 -1.05 -15.12
C ILE A 122 -13.13 -2.27 -14.30
N VAL A 123 -14.09 -2.92 -13.66
CA VAL A 123 -13.88 -4.10 -12.84
C VAL A 123 -14.56 -5.29 -13.52
N GLU A 124 -13.75 -6.19 -14.09
CA GLU A 124 -14.19 -7.46 -14.63
C GLU A 124 -14.40 -8.47 -13.50
N ILE A 125 -15.67 -8.80 -13.27
CA ILE A 125 -16.14 -9.70 -12.22
C ILE A 125 -16.36 -11.10 -12.81
N SER A 126 -16.75 -11.19 -14.08
CA SER A 126 -16.76 -12.40 -14.90
C SER A 126 -16.66 -11.99 -16.39
N PRO A 127 -16.51 -12.94 -17.34
CA PRO A 127 -16.43 -12.61 -18.76
C PRO A 127 -17.62 -11.80 -19.33
N THR A 128 -18.75 -11.78 -18.64
CA THR A 128 -19.98 -11.07 -19.05
C THR A 128 -20.48 -10.08 -17.98
N GLU A 129 -19.63 -9.74 -17.00
CA GLU A 129 -19.99 -8.86 -15.90
C GLU A 129 -18.88 -7.86 -15.62
N PHE A 130 -19.12 -6.61 -16.03
CA PHE A 130 -18.20 -5.48 -15.86
C PHE A 130 -18.87 -4.39 -15.03
N TRP A 131 -18.20 -3.93 -13.98
CA TRP A 131 -18.65 -2.80 -13.18
C TRP A 131 -17.81 -1.58 -13.50
N VAL A 132 -18.47 -0.44 -13.73
CA VAL A 132 -17.81 0.77 -14.22
C VAL A 132 -18.03 1.90 -13.26
N GLY A 133 -16.98 2.66 -12.98
CA GLY A 133 -17.08 3.82 -12.12
C GLY A 133 -15.95 4.80 -12.30
N ILE A 134 -16.06 5.94 -11.65
CA ILE A 134 -15.09 7.03 -11.70
C ILE A 134 -14.67 7.35 -10.28
N HIS A 135 -13.38 7.58 -10.08
CA HIS A 135 -12.87 8.17 -8.86
C HIS A 135 -12.05 9.41 -9.17
N GLN A 136 -12.02 10.34 -8.22
CA GLN A 136 -11.06 11.42 -8.21
C GLN A 136 -9.82 10.93 -7.45
N HIS A 137 -8.66 10.95 -8.10
CA HIS A 137 -7.43 10.47 -7.49
C HIS A 137 -7.02 11.38 -6.33
N ALA A 138 -6.55 10.77 -5.23
CA ALA A 138 -6.21 11.45 -3.99
C ALA A 138 -5.05 10.72 -3.31
N ALA A 139 -4.36 11.40 -2.38
CA ALA A 139 -3.11 10.93 -1.77
C ALA A 139 -3.19 9.57 -1.06
N LEU A 140 -4.38 9.13 -0.62
CA LEU A 140 -4.59 7.86 0.07
C LEU A 140 -5.37 6.84 -0.77
N LEU A 141 -5.43 7.04 -2.09
CA LEU A 141 -5.87 6.03 -3.04
C LEU A 141 -4.65 5.55 -3.82
N SER A 142 -4.53 4.23 -4.01
CA SER A 142 -3.39 3.70 -4.75
C SER A 142 -3.36 4.27 -6.17
N PRO A 143 -2.17 4.62 -6.70
CA PRO A 143 -2.03 5.01 -8.09
C PRO A 143 -2.24 3.83 -9.05
N ASP A 144 -2.16 2.59 -8.57
CA ASP A 144 -2.15 1.40 -9.41
C ASP A 144 -3.56 0.85 -9.65
N PRO A 145 -3.87 0.29 -10.84
CA PRO A 145 -5.12 -0.41 -11.08
C PRO A 145 -5.40 -1.47 -10.01
N ALA A 146 -6.64 -1.51 -9.49
CA ALA A 146 -7.05 -2.35 -8.36
C ALA A 146 -6.29 -2.17 -7.01
N GLY A 147 -5.36 -1.21 -6.92
CA GLY A 147 -4.40 -1.14 -5.82
C GLY A 147 -3.42 -2.32 -5.82
N ASP A 148 -3.05 -2.78 -7.02
CA ASP A 148 -2.11 -3.87 -7.27
C ASP A 148 -0.88 -3.30 -7.97
N SER A 149 0.18 -3.03 -7.19
CA SER A 149 1.42 -2.42 -7.68
C SER A 149 2.27 -3.36 -8.54
N GLY A 150 1.91 -4.64 -8.64
CA GLY A 150 2.65 -5.63 -9.42
C GLY A 150 4.05 -5.94 -8.88
N VAL A 151 4.40 -5.48 -7.68
CA VAL A 151 5.72 -5.71 -7.07
C VAL A 151 5.96 -7.21 -6.90
N VAL A 152 7.09 -7.68 -7.44
CA VAL A 152 7.56 -9.05 -7.31
C VAL A 152 8.64 -9.10 -6.25
N MET A 153 8.56 -10.08 -5.35
CA MET A 153 9.53 -10.23 -4.26
C MET A 153 10.89 -10.61 -4.84
N ALA A 154 11.94 -9.93 -4.41
CA ALA A 154 13.31 -10.33 -4.74
C ALA A 154 13.60 -11.76 -4.26
N GLU A 155 14.26 -12.56 -5.10
CA GLU A 155 14.51 -13.99 -4.83
C GLU A 155 15.36 -14.20 -3.58
N HIS A 156 16.33 -13.30 -3.35
CA HIS A 156 17.20 -13.33 -2.17
C HIS A 156 16.56 -12.76 -0.90
N SER A 157 15.29 -12.34 -0.96
CA SER A 157 14.61 -11.78 0.20
C SER A 157 14.25 -12.84 1.24
N PRO A 158 14.61 -12.64 2.53
CA PRO A 158 14.33 -13.62 3.57
C PRO A 158 12.86 -13.64 4.00
N SER A 159 12.05 -12.65 3.61
CA SER A 159 10.63 -12.62 3.98
C SER A 159 9.77 -11.71 3.11
N ARG A 160 8.46 -11.95 3.15
CA ARG A 160 7.44 -11.12 2.50
C ARG A 160 7.32 -9.69 3.06
N ALA A 161 8.03 -9.35 4.14
CA ALA A 161 8.06 -7.98 4.64
C ALA A 161 8.74 -7.02 3.63
N TRP A 162 9.64 -7.54 2.80
CA TRP A 162 10.22 -6.81 1.66
C TRP A 162 9.14 -6.21 0.76
N LEU A 163 8.14 -7.03 0.36
CA LEU A 163 7.00 -6.58 -0.46
C LEU A 163 6.22 -5.43 0.18
N LYS A 164 6.11 -5.43 1.51
CA LYS A 164 5.36 -4.39 2.24
C LYS A 164 6.07 -3.04 2.14
N LEU A 165 7.39 -3.03 2.32
CA LEU A 165 8.17 -1.80 2.17
C LEU A 165 8.10 -1.30 0.73
N GLU A 166 8.30 -2.17 -0.27
CA GLU A 166 8.18 -1.79 -1.68
C GLU A 166 6.80 -1.20 -2.03
N GLU A 167 5.73 -1.85 -1.59
CA GLU A 167 4.36 -1.36 -1.82
C GLU A 167 4.16 0.00 -1.15
N ALA A 168 4.65 0.18 0.07
CA ALA A 168 4.58 1.47 0.79
C ALA A 168 5.40 2.56 0.10
N VAL A 169 6.62 2.27 -0.35
CA VAL A 169 7.47 3.21 -1.08
C VAL A 169 6.77 3.71 -2.35
N ASN A 170 6.21 2.79 -3.13
CA ASN A 170 5.51 3.15 -4.37
C ASN A 170 4.21 3.93 -4.09
N PHE A 171 3.44 3.50 -3.07
CA PHE A 171 2.16 4.11 -2.71
C PHE A 171 2.33 5.53 -2.17
N PHE A 172 3.25 5.73 -1.22
CA PHE A 172 3.48 7.01 -0.54
C PHE A 172 4.55 7.87 -1.21
N ASP A 173 5.13 7.41 -2.33
CA ASP A 173 6.19 8.10 -3.06
C ASP A 173 7.43 8.41 -2.19
N ILE A 174 7.76 7.50 -1.26
CA ILE A 174 8.84 7.69 -0.29
C ILE A 174 10.18 7.66 -1.01
N GLN A 175 10.93 8.75 -0.90
CA GLN A 175 12.28 8.84 -1.44
C GLN A 175 13.30 8.49 -0.36
N PHE A 176 14.26 7.64 -0.72
CA PHE A 176 15.41 7.35 0.11
C PHE A 176 16.68 7.86 -0.56
N SER A 177 17.56 8.43 0.26
CA SER A 177 18.92 8.81 -0.09
C SER A 177 19.92 7.84 0.55
N LYS A 178 21.09 7.70 -0.06
CA LYS A 178 22.21 6.94 0.53
C LYS A 178 22.76 7.58 1.81
N SER A 179 22.40 8.82 2.09
CA SER A 179 22.70 9.52 3.34
C SER A 179 21.74 9.17 4.48
N ASP A 180 20.62 8.53 4.17
CA ASP A 180 19.62 8.20 5.17
C ASP A 180 20.08 7.02 6.02
N ILE A 181 19.67 7.05 7.29
CA ILE A 181 19.81 5.94 8.23
C ILE A 181 18.42 5.64 8.77
N VAL A 182 17.94 4.42 8.55
CA VAL A 182 16.59 4.00 8.95
C VAL A 182 16.67 3.10 10.18
N ALA A 183 15.83 3.37 11.18
CA ALA A 183 15.62 2.45 12.29
C ALA A 183 14.44 1.52 11.98
N GLU A 184 14.64 0.21 12.05
CA GLU A 184 13.60 -0.81 11.84
C GLU A 184 13.35 -1.59 13.13
N LEU A 185 12.11 -1.53 13.63
CA LEU A 185 11.70 -2.20 14.87
C LEU A 185 10.99 -3.52 14.55
N GLY A 186 11.41 -4.60 15.20
CA GLY A 186 10.94 -5.95 14.84
C GLY A 186 11.49 -6.38 13.48
N CYS A 187 12.80 -6.17 13.28
CA CYS A 187 13.42 -6.27 11.97
C CYS A 187 13.66 -7.71 11.47
N ALA A 188 13.61 -8.73 12.33
CA ALA A 188 13.91 -10.11 11.93
C ALA A 188 12.78 -10.74 11.08
N PRO A 189 13.11 -11.57 10.05
CA PRO A 189 14.44 -12.00 9.63
C PRO A 189 15.15 -11.03 8.67
N GLY A 190 14.58 -9.83 8.42
CA GLY A 190 15.24 -8.75 7.69
C GLY A 190 14.73 -8.44 6.29
N GLY A 191 13.46 -8.71 5.98
CA GLY A 191 12.91 -8.38 4.65
C GLY A 191 12.92 -6.87 4.35
N VAL A 192 12.48 -6.05 5.30
CA VAL A 192 12.53 -4.58 5.19
C VAL A 192 13.97 -4.09 5.18
N VAL A 193 14.80 -4.63 6.08
CA VAL A 193 16.23 -4.31 6.16
C VAL A 193 16.92 -4.52 4.82
N LEU A 194 16.72 -5.68 4.20
CA LEU A 194 17.32 -6.00 2.91
C LEU A 194 16.85 -5.05 1.79
N ALA A 195 15.55 -4.74 1.74
CA ALA A 195 15.02 -3.78 0.77
C ALA A 195 15.68 -2.39 0.89
N LEU A 196 15.99 -1.95 2.11
CA LEU A 196 16.69 -0.68 2.36
C LEU A 196 18.18 -0.78 1.98
N LEU A 197 18.85 -1.87 2.37
CA LEU A 197 20.25 -2.10 2.00
C LEU A 197 20.44 -2.16 0.46
N ASP A 198 19.53 -2.82 -0.26
CA ASP A 198 19.55 -2.89 -1.73
C ASP A 198 19.41 -1.49 -2.39
N ARG A 199 18.83 -0.51 -1.68
CA ARG A 199 18.76 0.91 -2.10
C ARG A 199 19.98 1.73 -1.71
N GLY A 200 20.93 1.13 -1.00
CA GLY A 200 22.08 1.85 -0.45
C GLY A 200 21.77 2.62 0.84
N VAL A 201 20.68 2.29 1.54
CA VAL A 201 20.29 2.90 2.81
C VAL A 201 20.81 2.05 3.96
N SER A 202 21.48 2.68 4.91
CA SER A 202 21.95 2.00 6.11
C SER A 202 20.84 1.83 7.13
N VAL A 203 20.88 0.73 7.90
CA VAL A 203 19.79 0.34 8.78
C VAL A 203 20.29 0.02 10.18
N ILE A 204 19.57 0.55 11.17
CA ILE A 204 19.69 0.17 12.58
C ILE A 204 18.48 -0.69 12.92
N GLY A 205 18.67 -2.00 13.02
CA GLY A 205 17.62 -2.96 13.38
C GLY A 205 17.50 -3.15 14.88
N VAL A 206 16.26 -3.35 15.34
CA VAL A 206 15.97 -3.77 16.72
C VAL A 206 15.12 -5.02 16.70
N ASP A 207 15.70 -6.15 17.10
CA ASP A 207 14.98 -7.42 17.23
C ASP A 207 15.78 -8.42 18.07
N PRO A 208 15.17 -9.15 19.02
CA PRO A 208 15.84 -10.23 19.73
C PRO A 208 16.00 -11.51 18.89
N ALA A 209 15.28 -11.66 17.77
CA ALA A 209 15.32 -12.85 16.93
C ALA A 209 16.49 -12.82 15.92
N LYS A 210 16.78 -13.99 15.35
CA LYS A 210 17.89 -14.17 14.42
C LYS A 210 17.62 -13.52 13.07
N MET A 211 18.60 -12.80 12.56
CA MET A 211 18.61 -12.25 11.20
C MET A 211 19.06 -13.29 10.19
N ALA A 212 18.58 -13.17 8.95
CA ALA A 212 19.03 -14.02 7.85
C ALA A 212 20.45 -13.68 7.40
N ASP A 213 21.20 -14.70 6.96
CA ASP A 213 22.60 -14.56 6.54
C ASP A 213 22.80 -13.51 5.44
N VAL A 214 21.86 -13.41 4.49
CA VAL A 214 21.90 -12.41 3.40
C VAL A 214 21.95 -10.97 3.93
N VAL A 215 21.30 -10.70 5.05
CA VAL A 215 21.31 -9.38 5.71
C VAL A 215 22.59 -9.21 6.52
N MET A 216 23.02 -10.27 7.21
CA MET A 216 24.23 -10.26 8.04
C MET A 216 25.52 -10.01 7.25
N LYS A 217 25.52 -10.21 5.92
CA LYS A 217 26.64 -9.81 5.04
C LYS A 217 26.99 -8.32 5.12
N SER A 218 26.02 -7.48 5.46
CA SER A 218 26.21 -6.02 5.60
C SER A 218 26.36 -5.59 7.07
N ALA A 219 26.43 -6.55 8.01
CA ALA A 219 26.46 -6.25 9.43
C ALA A 219 27.79 -5.59 9.86
N ILE A 220 27.70 -4.60 10.73
CA ILE A 220 28.85 -3.96 11.39
C ILE A 220 28.73 -4.11 12.90
N ALA A 221 29.88 -4.25 13.57
CA ALA A 221 29.94 -4.38 15.02
C ALA A 221 29.79 -3.03 15.74
N GLU A 222 30.41 -1.97 15.21
CA GLU A 222 30.49 -0.65 15.85
C GLU A 222 29.85 0.42 14.96
N ARG A 223 29.01 1.27 15.57
CA ARG A 223 28.28 2.32 14.86
C ARG A 223 29.01 3.66 14.85
N GLU A 224 30.04 3.85 15.68
CA GLU A 224 30.76 5.13 15.77
C GLU A 224 31.57 5.45 14.50
N ASN A 225 32.02 4.43 13.76
CA ASN A 225 32.80 4.61 12.55
C ASN A 225 32.35 3.68 11.42
N PRO A 226 31.14 3.88 10.87
CA PRO A 226 30.59 2.99 9.88
C PRO A 226 31.23 3.22 8.50
N PRO A 227 31.16 2.23 7.59
CA PRO A 227 31.59 2.39 6.21
C PRO A 227 30.88 3.57 5.53
N ARG A 228 31.63 4.44 4.86
CA ARG A 228 31.08 5.65 4.21
C ARG A 228 30.54 5.42 2.79
N ASN A 229 31.01 4.38 2.12
CA ASN A 229 30.78 4.17 0.68
C ASN A 229 29.89 2.95 0.37
N GLN A 230 29.35 2.29 1.39
CA GLN A 230 28.47 1.14 1.24
C GLN A 230 27.40 1.16 2.35
N PRO A 231 26.19 0.67 2.07
CA PRO A 231 25.18 0.49 3.10
C PRO A 231 25.67 -0.50 4.15
N TRP A 232 25.24 -0.29 5.38
CA TRP A 232 25.59 -1.14 6.52
C TRP A 232 24.36 -1.41 7.38
N PHE A 233 24.44 -2.50 8.14
CA PHE A 233 23.41 -2.91 9.06
C PHE A 233 24.00 -3.05 10.47
N SER A 234 23.32 -2.52 11.47
CA SER A 234 23.65 -2.78 12.88
C SER A 234 22.39 -3.27 13.58
N ILE A 235 22.54 -4.31 14.40
CA ILE A 235 21.41 -4.89 15.14
C ILE A 235 21.59 -4.72 16.65
N ALA A 236 20.49 -4.38 17.30
CA ALA A 236 20.35 -4.39 18.74
C ALA A 236 19.25 -5.38 19.14
N GLU A 237 19.47 -6.17 20.19
CA GLU A 237 18.45 -7.11 20.69
C GLU A 237 17.25 -6.41 21.35
N SER A 238 17.43 -5.14 21.74
CA SER A 238 16.38 -4.32 22.37
C SER A 238 16.60 -2.83 22.11
N PRO A 239 15.54 -2.00 22.21
CA PRO A 239 15.69 -0.55 22.08
C PRO A 239 16.66 0.07 23.10
N GLN A 240 16.81 -0.53 24.29
CA GLN A 240 17.70 -0.03 25.34
C GLN A 240 19.18 -0.13 24.94
N HIS A 241 19.54 -1.18 24.18
CA HIS A 241 20.90 -1.35 23.66
C HIS A 241 21.29 -0.29 22.63
N LEU A 242 20.31 0.43 22.05
CA LEU A 242 20.62 1.56 21.16
C LEU A 242 21.24 2.74 21.91
N LEU A 243 20.89 2.92 23.19
CA LEU A 243 21.33 4.01 24.06
C LEU A 243 22.67 3.73 24.77
N ALA A 244 23.15 2.49 24.70
CA ALA A 244 24.41 2.09 25.29
C ALA A 244 25.60 2.53 24.42
N SER A 245 25.72 3.83 24.15
CA SER A 245 26.98 4.44 23.74
C SER A 245 27.69 4.95 25.00
N GLU A 246 28.79 4.30 25.36
CA GLU A 246 29.80 4.72 26.34
C GLU A 246 29.30 5.32 27.67
N THR A 247 28.89 4.52 28.67
CA THR A 247 29.06 4.88 30.11
C THR A 247 28.66 3.82 31.15
N TRP A 248 28.01 2.71 30.80
CA TRP A 248 27.61 1.73 31.83
C TRP A 248 28.70 0.69 32.20
N ALA A 249 29.83 0.68 31.50
CA ALA A 249 30.91 -0.30 31.72
C ALA A 249 31.86 0.01 32.90
N LYS A 250 31.50 0.89 33.84
CA LYS A 250 32.36 1.22 35.01
C LYS A 250 31.76 1.01 36.40
N THR A 251 30.57 0.43 36.56
CA THR A 251 29.97 0.32 37.92
C THR A 251 29.30 -1.01 38.27
N SER A 252 29.87 -2.16 37.85
CA SER A 252 29.45 -3.45 38.40
C SER A 252 30.59 -4.41 38.77
N LEU A 253 31.81 -3.90 38.95
CA LEU A 253 32.90 -4.61 39.64
C LEU A 253 33.34 -3.79 40.86
N GLY A 254 32.53 -3.88 41.91
CA GLY A 254 32.83 -3.34 43.24
C GLY A 254 32.56 -4.40 44.29
N SER A 255 33.57 -5.23 44.55
CA SER A 255 33.86 -5.93 45.81
C SER A 255 32.69 -6.49 46.64
N CYS A 256 32.50 -7.80 46.56
CA CYS A 256 32.12 -8.58 47.73
C CYS A 256 33.27 -9.57 47.99
N GLN A 257 34.30 -9.11 48.68
CA GLN A 257 35.20 -9.98 49.43
C GLN A 257 34.60 -10.16 50.82
N THR A 258 34.64 -11.42 51.26
CA THR A 258 34.22 -11.99 52.55
C THR A 258 34.58 -11.15 53.77
#